data_AF-A0A7C3E765-F1
#
_entry.id   AF-A0A7C3E765-F1
#
_cell.length_a   1.000
_cell.length_b   1.000
_cell.length_c   1.000
_cell.angle_alpha   90.00
_cell.angle_beta   90.00
_cell.angle_gamma   90.00
#
_symmetry.space_group_name_H-M   'P 1'
#
loop_
_entity.id
_entity.type
_entity.pdbx_description
1 polymer ?
#
loop_
_entity_poly.entity_id
_entity_poly.type
_entity_poly.pdbx_seq_one_letter_code
_entity_poly.pdbx_strand_id
1 'polypeptide(L)'
;MKEIDNTVIMLRYIALIALSILVSSCNFTFMPEKPLSAEQVVSVNLQDTRQVIDGFGGSNAWMGLPGNTTIRNEVVQLLFSKTKGIGLSILRNRIPFRELNKDGNDDKFVNKDANGHYICSEHNGVKTYSLNWTNWDLQNTKTLISLIKNLHPEEKPENLMVMSTPWTPPNNAVTQWKLNVPNINDYPEIGGYLDPARYQDYADLLADYVTQFSAQMGHPLSVLSIQNEPTWVPNYESCKWNGDQIRDFLKVLGNRFSLKNVSSMVKIMAPEDENFREDLLIPTFADQEARNVLSIVGVHQYDYKYGSSLKHVGRL
;
A
#
# COMPACT_ATOMS: atom_id res chain seq x y z
N MET A 1 24.20 68.03 32.06
CA MET A 1 22.81 68.09 31.56
C MET A 1 22.87 68.59 30.13
N LYS A 2 22.66 67.70 29.14
CA LYS A 2 22.58 68.11 27.74
C LYS A 2 21.11 68.42 27.43
N GLU A 3 20.86 69.65 26.98
CA GLU A 3 19.56 70.11 26.51
C GLU A 3 19.07 69.24 25.36
N ILE A 4 17.81 68.84 25.44
CA ILE A 4 17.11 68.16 24.36
C ILE A 4 16.57 69.24 23.43
N ASP A 5 16.96 69.18 22.16
CA ASP A 5 16.58 70.13 21.12
C ASP A 5 15.08 70.03 20.80
N ASN A 6 14.34 71.10 21.12
CA ASN A 6 12.89 71.23 20.94
C ASN A 6 12.43 71.21 19.47
N THR A 7 13.37 71.29 18.51
CA THR A 7 13.08 71.27 17.07
C THR A 7 12.65 69.87 16.59
N VAL A 8 13.12 68.80 17.25
CA VAL A 8 12.82 67.41 16.87
C VAL A 8 11.42 66.96 17.32
N ILE A 9 10.86 67.58 18.36
CA ILE A 9 9.52 67.25 18.88
C ILE A 9 8.42 67.87 18.00
N MET A 10 8.63 69.09 17.48
CA MET A 10 7.67 69.75 16.60
C MET A 10 7.50 69.05 15.24
N LEU A 11 8.58 68.52 14.65
CA LEU A 11 8.54 67.79 13.38
C LEU A 11 7.78 66.45 13.47
N ARG A 12 7.73 65.83 14.66
CA ARG A 12 6.94 64.60 14.89
C ARG A 12 5.45 64.87 15.04
N TYR A 13 5.06 66.01 15.61
CA TYR A 13 3.64 66.39 15.76
C TYR A 13 2.99 66.83 14.44
N ILE A 14 3.72 67.51 13.55
CA ILE A 14 3.19 67.92 12.23
C ILE A 14 2.99 66.71 11.30
N ALA A 15 3.87 65.70 11.37
CA ALA A 15 3.74 64.47 10.59
C ALA A 15 2.55 63.59 11.04
N LEU A 16 2.22 63.58 12.34
CA LEU A 16 1.07 62.86 12.90
C LEU A 16 -0.28 63.54 12.60
N ILE A 17 -0.30 64.87 12.44
CA ILE A 17 -1.51 65.61 12.05
C ILE A 17 -1.76 65.52 10.54
N ALA A 18 -0.71 65.44 9.71
CA ALA A 18 -0.87 65.26 8.26
C ALA A 18 -1.36 63.85 7.87
N LEU A 19 -0.99 62.80 8.64
CA LEU A 19 -1.43 61.43 8.38
C LEU A 19 -2.88 61.15 8.82
N SER A 20 -3.42 61.93 9.76
CA SER A 20 -4.80 61.78 10.24
C SER A 20 -5.83 62.48 9.34
N ILE A 21 -5.42 63.43 8.50
CA ILE A 21 -6.33 64.17 7.60
C ILE A 21 -6.56 63.42 6.27
N LEU A 22 -5.65 62.53 5.84
CA LEU A 22 -5.84 61.75 4.60
C LEU A 22 -6.77 60.54 4.73
N VAL A 23 -7.13 60.13 5.94
CA VAL A 23 -8.03 58.97 6.15
C VAL A 23 -9.51 59.40 6.22
N SER A 24 -9.80 60.72 6.21
CA SER A 24 -11.16 61.25 6.42
C SER A 24 -11.97 61.52 5.15
N SER A 25 -11.44 61.25 3.94
CA SER A 25 -12.15 61.58 2.68
C SER A 25 -12.25 60.47 1.65
N CYS A 26 -11.83 59.25 1.97
CA CYS A 26 -12.11 58.08 1.13
C CYS A 26 -12.96 57.05 1.91
N ASN A 27 -14.25 57.35 2.04
CA ASN A 27 -15.24 56.30 2.25
C ASN A 27 -15.41 55.53 0.93
N PHE A 28 -14.45 54.66 0.62
CA PHE A 28 -14.71 53.58 -0.32
C PHE A 28 -15.58 52.56 0.41
N THR A 29 -16.90 52.76 0.39
CA THR A 29 -17.83 51.68 0.70
C THR A 29 -17.72 50.67 -0.43
N PHE A 30 -16.82 49.70 -0.28
CA PHE A 30 -16.88 48.46 -1.03
C PHE A 30 -18.15 47.73 -0.57
N MET A 31 -19.26 47.98 -1.25
CA MET A 31 -20.45 47.14 -1.15
C MET A 31 -20.27 46.03 -2.18
N PRO A 32 -19.86 44.81 -1.77
CA PRO A 32 -19.81 43.71 -2.73
C PRO A 32 -21.22 43.52 -3.31
N GLU A 33 -21.34 43.45 -4.64
CA GLU A 33 -22.62 43.22 -5.36
C GLU A 33 -23.33 41.91 -4.94
N LYS A 34 -22.64 41.07 -4.18
CA LYS A 34 -23.15 39.84 -3.59
C LYS A 34 -22.74 39.78 -2.11
N PRO A 35 -23.65 39.49 -1.16
CA PRO A 35 -23.22 39.18 0.19
C PRO A 35 -22.18 38.05 0.12
N LEU A 36 -21.09 38.16 0.89
CA LEU A 36 -20.25 36.98 1.13
C LEU A 36 -21.18 35.87 1.58
N SER A 37 -21.09 34.71 0.94
CA SER A 37 -21.72 33.48 1.44
C SER A 37 -21.50 33.43 2.95
N ALA A 38 -22.54 33.10 3.71
CA ALA A 38 -22.43 32.90 5.16
C ALA A 38 -21.16 32.08 5.46
N GLU A 39 -20.39 32.53 6.46
CA GLU A 39 -19.19 31.84 6.90
C GLU A 39 -19.56 30.39 7.21
N GLN A 40 -19.00 29.47 6.42
CA GLN A 40 -19.23 28.04 6.67
C GLN A 40 -18.44 27.66 7.90
N VAL A 41 -19.13 27.57 9.04
CA VAL A 41 -18.52 27.12 10.30
C VAL A 41 -18.39 25.60 10.26
N VAL A 42 -17.16 25.11 10.32
CA VAL A 42 -16.86 23.67 10.48
C VAL A 42 -16.56 23.41 11.96
N SER A 43 -17.40 22.61 12.61
CA SER A 43 -17.22 22.19 14.00
C SER A 43 -16.52 20.84 14.09
N VAL A 44 -15.40 20.76 14.81
CA VAL A 44 -14.68 19.51 15.09
C VAL A 44 -15.07 19.01 16.48
N ASN A 45 -15.66 17.82 16.57
CA ASN A 45 -16.01 17.18 17.85
C ASN A 45 -14.94 16.16 18.25
N LEU A 46 -14.05 16.53 19.17
CA LEU A 46 -12.98 15.65 19.67
C LEU A 46 -13.48 14.51 20.58
N GLN A 47 -14.77 14.50 20.97
CA GLN A 47 -15.38 13.43 21.76
C GLN A 47 -16.01 12.32 20.90
N ASP A 48 -16.17 12.54 19.59
CA ASP A 48 -16.68 11.53 18.64
C ASP A 48 -15.52 10.83 17.93
N THR A 49 -14.75 10.04 18.69
CA THR A 49 -13.62 9.28 18.16
C THR A 49 -14.09 8.20 17.16
N ARG A 50 -13.39 8.09 16.03
CA ARG A 50 -13.63 7.09 14.98
C ARG A 50 -12.43 6.13 14.88
N GLN A 51 -12.15 5.60 13.69
CA GLN A 51 -11.02 4.72 13.46
C GLN A 51 -9.67 5.40 13.72
N VAL A 52 -8.68 4.61 14.11
CA VAL A 52 -7.28 5.02 14.12
C VAL A 52 -6.74 4.93 12.69
N ILE A 53 -5.96 5.92 12.27
CA ILE A 53 -5.34 5.95 10.95
C ILE A 53 -3.94 5.38 11.09
N ASP A 54 -3.74 4.17 10.54
CA ASP A 54 -2.45 3.48 10.51
C ASP A 54 -1.40 4.26 9.68
N GLY A 55 -1.83 4.93 8.60
CA GLY A 55 -0.94 5.77 7.80
C GLY A 55 -1.44 6.06 6.38
N PHE A 56 -0.55 6.69 5.61
CA PHE A 56 -0.71 6.94 4.18
C PHE A 56 0.56 6.52 3.45
N GLY A 57 0.44 6.12 2.19
CA GLY A 57 1.55 5.48 1.48
C GLY A 57 1.47 5.51 -0.02
N GLY A 58 2.37 4.75 -0.63
CA GLY A 58 2.45 4.56 -2.06
C GLY A 58 2.88 3.14 -2.42
N SER A 59 2.66 2.76 -3.67
CA SER A 59 3.16 1.50 -4.20
C SER A 59 4.43 1.69 -5.00
N ASN A 60 5.34 0.72 -4.91
CA ASN A 60 6.54 0.64 -5.74
C ASN A 60 6.54 -0.58 -6.68
N ALA A 61 5.37 -1.20 -6.90
CA ALA A 61 5.23 -2.36 -7.78
C ALA A 61 5.73 -2.05 -9.19
N TRP A 62 6.62 -2.88 -9.72
CA TRP A 62 7.30 -2.69 -11.00
C TRP A 62 8.08 -1.36 -11.14
N MET A 63 8.40 -0.68 -10.04
CA MET A 63 9.07 0.62 -10.09
C MET A 63 10.57 0.50 -9.84
N GLY A 64 11.34 1.17 -10.71
CA GLY A 64 12.75 1.48 -10.48
C GLY A 64 12.91 2.75 -9.65
N LEU A 65 13.97 2.81 -8.84
CA LEU A 65 14.39 4.05 -8.20
C LEU A 65 15.16 4.95 -9.19
N PRO A 66 15.11 6.29 -9.05
CA PRO A 66 15.92 7.19 -9.87
C PRO A 66 17.41 6.82 -9.85
N GLY A 67 18.02 6.70 -11.04
CA GLY A 67 19.43 6.30 -11.17
C GLY A 67 20.41 7.28 -10.52
N ASN A 68 20.14 8.58 -10.62
CA ASN A 68 20.95 9.62 -9.98
C ASN A 68 20.74 9.61 -8.46
N THR A 69 21.80 9.36 -7.69
CA THR A 69 21.75 9.22 -6.22
C THR A 69 21.24 10.47 -5.52
N THR A 70 21.61 11.67 -5.96
CA THR A 70 21.16 12.93 -5.34
C THR A 70 19.65 13.07 -5.50
N ILE A 71 19.14 12.92 -6.74
CA ILE A 71 17.71 12.99 -7.03
C ILE A 71 16.94 11.90 -6.28
N ARG A 72 17.48 10.68 -6.26
CA ARG A 72 16.88 9.54 -5.54
C ARG A 72 16.70 9.85 -4.06
N ASN A 73 17.75 10.33 -3.40
CA ASN A 73 17.71 10.62 -1.97
C ASN A 73 16.76 11.79 -1.67
N GLU A 74 16.75 12.81 -2.52
CA GLU A 74 15.83 13.95 -2.41
C GLU A 74 14.37 13.50 -2.54
N VAL A 75 14.05 12.68 -3.55
CA VAL A 75 12.68 12.13 -3.73
C VAL A 75 12.26 11.27 -2.53
N VAL A 76 13.13 10.37 -2.05
CA VAL A 76 12.80 9.53 -0.88
C VAL A 76 12.60 10.40 0.36
N GLN A 77 13.41 11.43 0.58
CA GLN A 77 13.23 12.38 1.67
C GLN A 77 11.88 13.12 1.56
N LEU A 78 11.56 13.68 0.39
CA LEU A 78 10.31 14.41 0.17
C LEU A 78 9.07 13.53 0.37
N LEU A 79 9.17 12.23 0.08
CA LEU A 79 8.08 11.29 0.28
C LEU A 79 7.94 10.81 1.74
N PHE A 80 9.04 10.39 2.37
CA PHE A 80 8.96 9.64 3.63
C PHE A 80 9.35 10.44 4.87
N SER A 81 10.05 11.57 4.74
CA SER A 81 10.33 12.42 5.90
C SER A 81 9.09 13.13 6.39
N LYS A 82 8.84 13.10 7.70
CA LYS A 82 7.79 13.86 8.39
C LYS A 82 8.14 15.34 8.53
N THR A 83 9.44 15.68 8.58
CA THR A 83 9.90 17.05 8.80
C THR A 83 10.35 17.75 7.52
N LYS A 84 10.81 16.99 6.53
CA LYS A 84 11.32 17.50 5.24
C LYS A 84 10.47 17.08 4.04
N GLY A 85 9.37 16.37 4.27
CA GLY A 85 8.52 15.80 3.22
C GLY A 85 7.06 15.66 3.66
N ILE A 86 6.32 14.79 2.97
CA ILE A 86 4.90 14.52 3.23
C ILE A 86 4.67 13.39 4.25
N GLY A 87 5.74 12.75 4.73
CA GLY A 87 5.68 11.77 5.82
C GLY A 87 4.92 10.48 5.52
N LEU A 88 5.04 9.93 4.31
CA LEU A 88 4.48 8.59 4.01
C LEU A 88 4.99 7.55 5.01
N SER A 89 4.09 6.68 5.46
CA SER A 89 4.37 5.65 6.47
C SER A 89 3.94 4.24 6.05
N ILE A 90 3.40 4.09 4.84
CA ILE A 90 3.04 2.79 4.26
C ILE A 90 3.75 2.62 2.91
N LEU A 91 4.35 1.45 2.69
CA LEU A 91 4.92 1.04 1.41
C LEU A 91 4.25 -0.26 0.93
N ARG A 92 3.63 -0.22 -0.25
CA ARG A 92 2.99 -1.39 -0.88
C ARG A 92 3.84 -1.93 -2.04
N ASN A 93 4.41 -3.12 -1.88
CA ASN A 93 5.22 -3.77 -2.91
C ASN A 93 4.54 -5.01 -3.50
N ARG A 94 5.05 -5.42 -4.66
CA ARG A 94 4.65 -6.62 -5.36
C ARG A 94 5.39 -7.86 -4.85
N ILE A 95 4.71 -9.00 -4.87
CA ILE A 95 5.34 -10.32 -4.82
C ILE A 95 5.49 -10.83 -6.27
N PRO A 96 6.73 -10.99 -6.77
CA PRO A 96 6.98 -11.10 -8.20
C PRO A 96 6.86 -12.54 -8.72
N PHE A 97 5.65 -13.06 -8.85
CA PHE A 97 5.39 -14.43 -9.32
C PHE A 97 5.25 -14.58 -10.84
N ARG A 98 5.64 -13.58 -11.65
CA ARG A 98 5.57 -13.71 -13.12
C ARG A 98 6.56 -14.78 -13.58
N GLU A 99 6.06 -15.77 -14.30
CA GLU A 99 6.88 -16.82 -14.94
C GLU A 99 7.30 -16.41 -16.34
N LEU A 100 8.21 -17.18 -16.96
CA LEU A 100 8.64 -16.94 -18.34
C LEU A 100 7.44 -16.87 -19.28
N ASN A 101 7.25 -15.70 -19.88
CA ASN A 101 6.23 -15.45 -20.90
C ASN A 101 6.86 -15.26 -22.28
N LYS A 102 6.03 -15.18 -23.32
CA LYS A 102 6.44 -15.06 -24.72
C LYS A 102 7.27 -13.80 -25.02
N ASP A 103 7.10 -12.76 -24.22
CA ASP A 103 7.84 -11.50 -24.35
C ASP A 103 9.21 -11.57 -23.67
N GLY A 104 9.58 -12.72 -23.10
CA GLY A 104 10.86 -12.96 -22.43
C GLY A 104 10.91 -12.45 -20.98
N ASN A 105 9.79 -12.02 -20.42
CA ASN A 105 9.72 -11.60 -19.01
C ASN A 105 9.65 -12.83 -18.11
N ASP A 106 10.49 -12.90 -17.08
CA ASP A 106 10.48 -13.93 -16.04
C ASP A 106 11.04 -13.33 -14.76
N ASP A 107 10.27 -13.30 -13.68
CA ASP A 107 10.73 -12.77 -12.40
C ASP A 107 11.69 -13.73 -11.69
N LYS A 108 11.63 -15.03 -12.02
CA LYS A 108 12.47 -16.08 -11.44
C LYS A 108 12.48 -16.06 -9.91
N PHE A 109 11.35 -15.71 -9.30
CA PHE A 109 11.26 -15.57 -7.84
C PHE A 109 11.18 -16.92 -7.13
N VAL A 110 10.46 -17.90 -7.68
CA VAL A 110 10.47 -19.28 -7.20
C VAL A 110 11.45 -20.08 -8.05
N ASN A 111 12.49 -20.65 -7.42
CA ASN A 111 13.49 -21.42 -8.15
C ASN A 111 12.86 -22.68 -8.75
N LYS A 112 13.29 -23.03 -9.96
CA LYS A 112 12.81 -24.18 -10.73
C LYS A 112 13.93 -25.16 -11.01
N ASP A 113 13.59 -26.45 -11.09
CA ASP A 113 14.49 -27.48 -11.58
C ASP A 113 14.63 -27.43 -13.11
N ALA A 114 15.46 -28.31 -13.68
CA ALA A 114 15.68 -28.39 -15.12
C ALA A 114 14.41 -28.73 -15.93
N ASN A 115 13.37 -29.26 -15.27
CA ASN A 115 12.10 -29.64 -15.89
C ASN A 115 11.00 -28.59 -15.68
N GLY A 116 11.30 -27.45 -15.04
CA GLY A 116 10.33 -26.39 -14.79
C GLY A 116 9.43 -26.58 -13.56
N HIS A 117 9.70 -27.59 -12.72
CA HIS A 117 9.00 -27.75 -11.45
C HIS A 117 9.61 -26.83 -10.39
N TYR A 118 8.77 -26.27 -9.53
CA TYR A 118 9.24 -25.48 -8.39
C TYR A 118 10.04 -26.35 -7.41
N ILE A 119 11.23 -25.87 -7.03
CA ILE A 119 12.09 -26.56 -6.08
C ILE A 119 11.54 -26.33 -4.68
N CYS A 120 11.11 -27.40 -4.02
CA CYS A 120 10.75 -27.39 -2.61
C CYS A 120 11.27 -28.66 -1.92
N SER A 121 11.56 -28.54 -0.63
CA SER A 121 11.62 -29.71 0.26
C SER A 121 10.26 -29.91 0.93
N GLU A 122 9.98 -31.13 1.37
CA GLU A 122 8.77 -31.44 2.13
C GLU A 122 9.13 -32.16 3.43
N HIS A 123 8.55 -31.72 4.54
CA HIS A 123 8.70 -32.35 5.84
C HIS A 123 7.34 -32.39 6.54
N ASN A 124 6.88 -33.60 6.90
CA ASN A 124 5.58 -33.83 7.53
C ASN A 124 4.39 -33.19 6.77
N GLY A 125 4.40 -33.27 5.44
CA GLY A 125 3.34 -32.68 4.61
C GLY A 125 3.40 -31.14 4.53
N VAL A 126 4.48 -30.52 4.98
CA VAL A 126 4.75 -29.07 4.86
C VAL A 126 5.88 -28.83 3.87
N LYS A 127 5.59 -28.06 2.82
CA LYS A 127 6.57 -27.70 1.81
C LYS A 127 7.31 -26.42 2.20
N THR A 128 8.58 -26.38 1.82
CA THR A 128 9.44 -25.19 1.91
C THR A 128 10.04 -24.94 0.54
N TYR A 129 9.60 -23.86 -0.09
CA TYR A 129 10.00 -23.48 -1.44
C TYR A 129 11.32 -22.71 -1.45
N SER A 130 12.12 -22.96 -2.48
CA SER A 130 13.36 -22.24 -2.73
C SER A 130 13.07 -20.90 -3.40
N LEU A 131 13.25 -19.81 -2.65
CA LEU A 131 12.97 -18.44 -3.09
C LEU A 131 14.24 -17.71 -3.52
N ASN A 132 14.16 -16.96 -4.62
CA ASN A 132 15.23 -16.14 -5.16
C ASN A 132 14.98 -14.65 -4.88
N TRP A 133 15.56 -14.15 -3.80
CA TRP A 133 15.43 -12.76 -3.40
C TRP A 133 16.24 -11.77 -4.25
N THR A 134 17.00 -12.23 -5.25
CA THR A 134 17.78 -11.36 -6.15
C THR A 134 16.94 -10.72 -7.27
N ASN A 135 15.64 -11.02 -7.33
CA ASN A 135 14.70 -10.37 -8.26
C ASN A 135 14.78 -8.83 -8.15
N TRP A 136 14.78 -8.16 -9.30
CA TRP A 136 15.01 -6.72 -9.40
C TRP A 136 13.96 -5.87 -8.67
N ASP A 137 12.68 -6.28 -8.67
CA ASP A 137 11.56 -5.57 -8.02
C ASP A 137 11.72 -5.63 -6.49
N LEU A 138 12.11 -6.80 -5.98
CA LEU A 138 12.43 -6.99 -4.56
C LEU A 138 13.72 -6.27 -4.15
N GLN A 139 14.75 -6.23 -5.00
CA GLN A 139 15.97 -5.47 -4.73
C GLN A 139 15.71 -3.96 -4.71
N ASN A 140 14.83 -3.45 -5.58
CA ASN A 140 14.38 -2.06 -5.53
C ASN A 140 13.61 -1.77 -4.24
N THR A 141 12.71 -2.68 -3.83
CA THR A 141 11.98 -2.59 -2.57
C THR A 141 12.95 -2.54 -1.37
N LYS A 142 13.91 -3.46 -1.31
CA LYS A 142 14.96 -3.50 -0.27
C LYS A 142 15.75 -2.20 -0.22
N THR A 143 16.15 -1.68 -1.38
CA THR A 143 16.90 -0.43 -1.50
C THR A 143 16.08 0.75 -1.00
N LEU A 144 14.80 0.82 -1.36
CA LEU A 144 13.89 1.87 -0.89
C LEU A 144 13.73 1.83 0.63
N ILE A 145 13.45 0.65 1.22
CA ILE A 145 13.38 0.47 2.67
C ILE A 145 14.67 0.94 3.35
N SER A 146 15.82 0.60 2.76
CA SER A 146 17.12 0.98 3.31
C SER A 146 17.36 2.49 3.25
N LEU A 147 16.94 3.16 2.17
CA LEU A 147 17.02 4.61 2.02
C LEU A 147 16.12 5.34 3.03
N ILE A 148 14.87 4.87 3.20
CA ILE A 148 13.93 5.43 4.17
C ILE A 148 14.54 5.39 5.58
N LYS A 149 15.15 4.26 5.96
CA LYS A 149 15.78 4.08 7.27
C LYS A 149 17.02 4.96 7.47
N ASN A 150 17.83 5.13 6.43
CA ASN A 150 19.12 5.81 6.53
C ASN A 150 19.04 7.34 6.39
N LEU A 151 18.04 7.86 5.66
CA LEU A 151 17.91 9.31 5.44
C LEU A 151 17.30 10.04 6.65
N HIS A 152 16.45 9.36 7.43
CA HIS A 152 15.73 9.93 8.58
C HIS A 152 15.68 8.98 9.79
N PRO A 153 16.83 8.47 10.29
CA PRO A 153 16.85 7.53 11.41
C PRO A 153 16.19 8.08 12.69
N GLU A 154 16.15 9.40 12.85
CA GLU A 154 15.51 10.09 13.98
C GLU A 154 13.97 10.04 13.96
N GLU A 155 13.35 9.77 12.81
CA GLU A 155 11.89 9.85 12.63
C GLU A 155 11.14 8.53 12.89
N LYS A 156 11.85 7.56 13.49
CA LYS A 156 11.39 6.19 13.79
C LYS A 156 10.96 5.42 12.54
N PRO A 157 11.85 5.26 11.53
CA PRO A 157 11.54 4.54 10.30
C PRO A 157 11.22 3.05 10.53
N GLU A 158 11.50 2.50 11.72
CA GLU A 158 11.03 1.18 12.15
C GLU A 158 9.49 1.06 12.17
N ASN A 159 8.76 2.17 12.21
CA ASN A 159 7.30 2.21 12.14
C ASN A 159 6.76 2.18 10.70
N LEU A 160 7.63 2.11 9.69
CA LEU A 160 7.19 1.94 8.29
C LEU A 160 6.37 0.65 8.18
N MET A 161 5.13 0.76 7.76
CA MET A 161 4.32 -0.41 7.43
C MET A 161 4.66 -0.87 6.03
N VAL A 162 5.11 -2.12 5.89
CA VAL A 162 5.38 -2.71 4.59
C VAL A 162 4.31 -3.74 4.28
N MET A 163 3.69 -3.60 3.11
CA MET A 163 2.63 -4.43 2.62
C MET A 163 3.04 -5.11 1.32
N SER A 164 2.93 -6.43 1.26
CA SER A 164 3.24 -7.21 0.06
C SER A 164 1.98 -7.79 -0.56
N THR A 165 1.87 -7.71 -1.89
CA THR A 165 0.72 -8.24 -2.64
C THR A 165 1.16 -9.03 -3.86
N PRO A 166 0.67 -10.26 -4.05
CA PRO A 166 0.78 -10.98 -5.33
C PRO A 166 -0.31 -10.52 -6.31
N TRP A 167 0.06 -10.32 -7.57
CA TRP A 167 -0.93 -10.12 -8.66
C TRP A 167 -1.41 -11.43 -9.27
N THR A 168 -0.63 -12.50 -9.13
CA THR A 168 -0.97 -13.86 -9.52
C THR A 168 -0.25 -14.82 -8.58
N PRO A 169 -0.78 -16.02 -8.30
CA PRO A 169 0.06 -17.12 -7.83
C PRO A 169 1.06 -17.52 -8.93
N PRO A 170 2.19 -18.16 -8.58
CA PRO A 170 3.13 -18.65 -9.57
C PRO A 170 2.46 -19.73 -10.40
N ASN A 171 2.64 -19.71 -11.72
CA ASN A 171 1.98 -20.65 -12.62
C ASN A 171 2.76 -20.77 -13.93
N ASN A 172 2.98 -21.99 -14.39
CA ASN A 172 3.62 -22.26 -15.68
C ASN A 172 3.01 -23.52 -16.32
N ALA A 173 3.40 -23.81 -17.57
CA ALA A 173 2.88 -24.95 -18.34
C ALA A 173 3.18 -26.34 -17.73
N VAL A 174 4.12 -26.44 -16.79
CA VAL A 174 4.50 -27.69 -16.12
C VAL A 174 3.72 -27.87 -14.82
N THR A 175 3.71 -26.85 -13.96
CA THR A 175 3.14 -26.95 -12.61
C THR A 175 1.64 -26.67 -12.58
N GLN A 176 1.14 -25.85 -13.51
CA GLN A 176 -0.28 -25.52 -13.70
C GLN A 176 -1.03 -25.23 -12.40
N TRP A 177 -0.53 -24.29 -11.59
CA TRP A 177 -1.19 -23.89 -10.35
C TRP A 177 -2.53 -23.20 -10.57
N LYS A 178 -2.78 -22.68 -11.77
CA LYS A 178 -4.02 -21.99 -12.12
C LYS A 178 -4.81 -22.80 -13.14
N LEU A 179 -6.13 -22.84 -12.94
CA LEU A 179 -7.08 -23.38 -13.90
C LEU A 179 -7.63 -22.27 -14.79
N ASN A 180 -8.11 -22.63 -15.98
CA ASN A 180 -8.73 -21.72 -16.95
C ASN A 180 -7.84 -20.52 -17.36
N VAL A 181 -6.52 -20.74 -17.42
CA VAL A 181 -5.57 -19.77 -17.96
C VAL A 181 -5.75 -19.70 -19.48
N PRO A 182 -6.02 -18.52 -20.08
CA PRO A 182 -6.33 -18.40 -21.50
C PRO A 182 -5.20 -18.87 -22.43
N ASN A 183 -3.95 -18.65 -22.05
CA ASN A 183 -2.77 -19.09 -22.81
C ASN A 183 -1.63 -19.50 -21.88
N ILE A 184 -1.67 -20.75 -21.42
CA ILE A 184 -0.70 -21.30 -20.47
C ILE A 184 0.75 -21.36 -20.99
N ASN A 185 0.96 -21.39 -22.31
CA ASN A 185 2.30 -21.51 -22.89
C ASN A 185 2.97 -20.16 -23.09
N ASP A 186 2.21 -19.14 -23.50
CA ASP A 186 2.79 -17.82 -23.78
C ASP A 186 2.64 -16.84 -22.62
N TYR A 187 1.56 -16.93 -21.84
CA TYR A 187 1.22 -15.95 -20.80
C TYR A 187 0.58 -16.62 -19.57
N PRO A 188 1.30 -17.53 -18.88
CA PRO A 188 0.74 -18.32 -17.79
C PRO A 188 0.33 -17.49 -16.56
N GLU A 189 0.79 -16.26 -16.44
CA GLU A 189 0.50 -15.31 -15.38
C GLU A 189 -0.88 -14.64 -15.52
N ILE A 190 -1.52 -14.69 -16.69
CA ILE A 190 -2.73 -13.91 -17.00
C ILE A 190 -4.01 -14.73 -16.77
N GLY A 191 -4.99 -14.16 -16.06
CA GLY A 191 -6.33 -14.71 -15.92
C GLY A 191 -6.39 -16.01 -15.12
N GLY A 192 -7.37 -16.87 -15.42
CA GLY A 192 -7.61 -18.10 -14.66
C GLY A 192 -7.96 -17.87 -13.18
N TYR A 193 -7.94 -18.93 -12.39
CA TYR A 193 -8.09 -18.90 -10.93
C TYR A 193 -7.18 -19.97 -10.30
N LEU A 194 -6.80 -19.78 -9.04
CA LEU A 194 -5.96 -20.75 -8.32
C LEU A 194 -6.68 -22.09 -8.18
N ASP A 195 -6.04 -23.18 -8.60
CA ASP A 195 -6.54 -24.54 -8.42
C ASP A 195 -6.68 -24.84 -6.90
N PRO A 196 -7.87 -25.23 -6.41
CA PRO A 196 -8.04 -25.67 -5.02
C PRO A 196 -7.06 -26.76 -4.58
N ALA A 197 -6.61 -27.63 -5.49
CA ALA A 197 -5.59 -28.64 -5.19
C ALA A 197 -4.22 -28.03 -4.82
N ARG A 198 -4.02 -26.73 -5.09
CA ARG A 198 -2.78 -25.98 -4.85
C ARG A 198 -2.88 -24.99 -3.71
N TYR A 199 -3.98 -24.98 -2.95
CA TYR A 199 -4.14 -24.05 -1.82
C TYR A 199 -3.08 -24.27 -0.74
N GLN A 200 -2.76 -25.52 -0.39
CA GLN A 200 -1.71 -25.79 0.60
C GLN A 200 -0.33 -25.39 0.09
N ASP A 201 -0.02 -25.73 -1.17
CA ASP A 201 1.22 -25.37 -1.86
C ASP A 201 1.42 -23.84 -1.88
N TYR A 202 0.38 -23.09 -2.24
CA TYR A 202 0.45 -21.63 -2.30
C TYR A 202 0.52 -20.98 -0.92
N ALA A 203 -0.22 -21.50 0.06
CA ALA A 203 -0.14 -21.03 1.43
C ALA A 203 1.24 -21.28 2.07
N ASP A 204 1.87 -22.43 1.79
CA ASP A 204 3.24 -22.70 2.21
C ASP A 204 4.25 -21.73 1.58
N LEU A 205 4.10 -21.46 0.28
CA LEU A 205 4.94 -20.51 -0.43
C LEU A 205 4.81 -19.08 0.12
N LEU A 206 3.59 -18.63 0.42
CA LEU A 206 3.37 -17.34 1.06
C LEU A 206 3.95 -17.29 2.47
N ALA A 207 3.86 -18.38 3.24
CA ALA A 207 4.51 -18.47 4.54
C ALA A 207 6.05 -18.42 4.43
N ASP A 208 6.65 -19.07 3.43
CA ASP A 208 8.09 -18.96 3.16
C ASP A 208 8.49 -17.52 2.83
N TYR A 209 7.68 -16.82 2.03
CA TYR A 209 7.88 -15.40 1.75
C TYR A 209 7.87 -14.58 3.04
N VAL A 210 6.83 -14.72 3.86
CA VAL A 210 6.65 -13.94 5.10
C VAL A 210 7.77 -14.21 6.10
N THR A 211 8.11 -15.48 6.32
CA THR A 211 9.12 -15.87 7.31
C THR A 211 10.53 -15.43 6.91
N GLN A 212 10.84 -15.38 5.61
CA GLN A 212 12.14 -14.92 5.12
C GLN A 212 12.22 -13.39 4.95
N PHE A 213 11.10 -12.70 4.78
CA PHE A 213 11.04 -11.28 4.40
C PHE A 213 11.95 -10.39 5.24
N SER A 214 11.87 -10.48 6.57
CA SER A 214 12.62 -9.60 7.47
C SER A 214 14.14 -9.72 7.28
N ALA A 215 14.65 -10.95 7.16
CA ALA A 215 16.07 -11.20 6.94
C ALA A 215 16.53 -10.71 5.56
N GLN A 216 15.65 -10.80 4.56
CA GLN A 216 15.97 -10.46 3.18
C GLN A 216 15.87 -8.96 2.90
N MET A 217 14.91 -8.28 3.54
CA MET A 217 14.60 -6.86 3.34
C MET A 217 15.22 -5.94 4.39
N GLY A 218 15.63 -6.48 5.55
CA GLY A 218 16.13 -5.69 6.68
C GLY A 218 15.02 -4.93 7.43
N HIS A 219 13.76 -5.31 7.23
CA HIS A 219 12.57 -4.72 7.86
C HIS A 219 11.43 -5.76 7.90
N PRO A 220 10.63 -5.86 8.98
CA PRO A 220 9.56 -6.83 9.05
C PRO A 220 8.43 -6.53 8.05
N LEU A 221 7.77 -7.58 7.56
CA LEU A 221 6.52 -7.42 6.82
C LEU A 221 5.39 -7.10 7.80
N SER A 222 4.56 -6.11 7.49
CA SER A 222 3.41 -5.73 8.31
C SER A 222 2.11 -6.33 7.81
N VAL A 223 1.92 -6.36 6.49
CA VAL A 223 0.69 -6.82 5.84
C VAL A 223 1.02 -7.74 4.67
N LEU A 224 0.33 -8.88 4.59
CA LEU A 224 0.30 -9.71 3.40
C LEU A 224 -1.11 -9.70 2.82
N SER A 225 -1.25 -9.29 1.57
CA SER A 225 -2.47 -9.54 0.79
C SER A 225 -2.39 -10.88 0.08
N ILE A 226 -3.53 -11.54 -0.10
CA ILE A 226 -3.60 -12.83 -0.80
C ILE A 226 -3.71 -12.70 -2.32
N GLN A 227 -4.19 -11.57 -2.83
CA GLN A 227 -4.43 -11.33 -4.26
C GLN A 227 -4.75 -9.86 -4.50
N ASN A 228 -4.11 -9.25 -5.51
CA ASN A 228 -4.53 -7.96 -6.05
C ASN A 228 -5.74 -8.12 -6.97
N GLU A 229 -6.79 -7.29 -6.82
CA GLU A 229 -7.92 -7.14 -7.75
C GLU A 229 -8.49 -8.48 -8.27
N PRO A 230 -9.05 -9.32 -7.38
CA PRO A 230 -9.47 -10.69 -7.69
C PRO A 230 -10.62 -10.79 -8.71
N THR A 231 -11.22 -9.68 -9.10
CA THR A 231 -12.31 -9.61 -10.09
C THR A 231 -11.83 -9.06 -11.43
N TRP A 232 -10.66 -8.42 -11.47
CA TRP A 232 -10.08 -7.79 -12.64
C TRP A 232 -9.15 -8.76 -13.39
N VAL A 233 -9.30 -8.83 -14.72
CA VAL A 233 -8.43 -9.65 -15.59
C VAL A 233 -7.89 -8.79 -16.74
N PRO A 234 -6.82 -8.04 -16.48
CA PRO A 234 -6.07 -7.33 -17.50
C PRO A 234 -5.22 -8.28 -18.35
N ASN A 235 -4.43 -7.70 -19.26
CA ASN A 235 -3.44 -8.40 -20.08
C ASN A 235 -2.05 -8.51 -19.41
N TYR A 236 -2.00 -8.50 -18.08
CA TYR A 236 -0.82 -8.74 -17.26
C TYR A 236 -1.17 -9.64 -16.06
N GLU A 237 -0.24 -9.83 -15.11
CA GLU A 237 -0.42 -10.69 -13.95
C GLU A 237 -1.79 -10.49 -13.29
N SER A 238 -2.56 -11.57 -13.22
CA SER A 238 -3.91 -11.54 -12.66
C SER A 238 -4.39 -12.93 -12.30
N CYS A 239 -5.28 -13.03 -11.32
CA CYS A 239 -5.90 -14.28 -10.95
C CYS A 239 -7.28 -13.99 -10.39
N LYS A 240 -8.30 -14.67 -10.91
CA LYS A 240 -9.67 -14.50 -10.42
C LYS A 240 -9.88 -15.24 -9.11
N TRP A 241 -10.61 -14.60 -8.21
CA TRP A 241 -11.12 -15.23 -6.99
C TRP A 241 -12.56 -14.82 -6.74
N ASN A 242 -13.41 -15.79 -6.42
CA ASN A 242 -14.73 -15.52 -5.86
C ASN A 242 -14.69 -15.57 -4.32
N GLY A 243 -15.81 -15.20 -3.68
CA GLY A 243 -15.86 -15.13 -2.21
C GLY A 243 -15.69 -16.49 -1.51
N ASP A 244 -16.16 -17.59 -2.10
CA ASP A 244 -15.96 -18.93 -1.54
C ASP A 244 -14.49 -19.36 -1.60
N GLN A 245 -13.81 -19.07 -2.71
CA GLN A 245 -12.39 -19.34 -2.87
C GLN A 245 -11.54 -18.53 -1.89
N ILE A 246 -11.88 -17.25 -1.66
CA ILE A 246 -11.20 -16.42 -0.66
C ILE A 246 -11.39 -17.02 0.74
N ARG A 247 -12.63 -17.35 1.12
CA ARG A 247 -12.92 -18.00 2.42
C ARG A 247 -12.11 -19.28 2.58
N ASP A 248 -12.18 -20.18 1.61
CA ASP A 248 -11.59 -21.52 1.71
C ASP A 248 -10.06 -21.43 1.74
N PHE A 249 -9.46 -20.53 0.97
CA PHE A 249 -8.02 -20.30 1.02
C PHE A 249 -7.58 -19.65 2.31
N LEU A 250 -8.32 -18.70 2.89
CA LEU A 250 -7.96 -18.10 4.18
C LEU A 250 -7.87 -19.14 5.30
N LYS A 251 -8.76 -20.15 5.29
CA LYS A 251 -8.70 -21.29 6.24
C LYS A 251 -7.42 -22.09 6.06
N VAL A 252 -7.12 -22.45 4.80
CA VAL A 252 -5.87 -23.16 4.47
C VAL A 252 -4.65 -22.33 4.87
N LEU A 253 -4.65 -21.03 4.54
CA LEU A 253 -3.58 -20.09 4.87
C LEU A 253 -3.33 -20.05 6.38
N GLY A 254 -4.37 -19.89 7.19
CA GLY A 254 -4.27 -19.91 8.65
C GLY A 254 -3.66 -21.19 9.20
N ASN A 255 -4.09 -22.34 8.69
CA ASN A 255 -3.53 -23.64 9.08
C ASN A 255 -2.03 -23.75 8.71
N ARG A 256 -1.67 -23.42 7.46
CA ARG A 256 -0.27 -23.50 7.00
C ARG A 256 0.64 -22.50 7.72
N PHE A 257 0.14 -21.30 8.00
CA PHE A 257 0.87 -20.28 8.75
C PHE A 257 1.17 -20.72 10.17
N SER A 258 0.21 -21.38 10.83
CA SER A 258 0.44 -22.00 12.13
C SER A 258 1.51 -23.09 12.07
N LEU A 259 1.45 -24.00 11.09
CA LEU A 259 2.46 -25.07 10.91
C LEU A 259 3.87 -24.53 10.63
N LYS A 260 3.97 -23.37 9.97
CA LYS A 260 5.24 -22.72 9.62
C LYS A 260 5.67 -21.63 10.59
N ASN A 261 4.99 -21.49 11.74
CA ASN A 261 5.28 -20.49 12.77
C ASN A 261 5.35 -19.05 12.22
N VAL A 262 4.47 -18.71 11.27
CA VAL A 262 4.35 -17.33 10.80
C VAL A 262 3.89 -16.45 11.97
N SER A 263 4.57 -15.31 12.14
CA SER A 263 4.27 -14.38 13.23
C SER A 263 2.84 -13.85 13.14
N SER A 264 2.12 -13.88 14.26
CA SER A 264 0.78 -13.28 14.39
C SER A 264 0.77 -11.76 14.28
N MET A 265 1.94 -11.11 14.22
CA MET A 265 2.04 -9.67 13.95
C MET A 265 1.80 -9.32 12.48
N VAL A 266 1.91 -10.28 11.56
CA VAL A 266 1.63 -10.06 10.14
C VAL A 266 0.12 -10.09 9.92
N LYS A 267 -0.45 -8.94 9.55
CA LYS A 267 -1.87 -8.81 9.23
C LYS A 267 -2.16 -9.41 7.85
N ILE A 268 -3.24 -10.18 7.73
CA ILE A 268 -3.68 -10.72 6.44
C ILE A 268 -4.76 -9.82 5.84
N MET A 269 -4.64 -9.53 4.55
CA MET A 269 -5.58 -8.70 3.81
C MET A 269 -6.21 -9.46 2.63
N ALA A 270 -7.49 -9.20 2.42
CA ALA A 270 -8.29 -9.59 1.24
C ALA A 270 -9.50 -8.63 1.13
N PRO A 271 -10.18 -8.50 -0.01
CA PRO A 271 -9.84 -9.02 -1.33
C PRO A 271 -8.96 -8.10 -2.16
N GLU A 272 -8.74 -6.83 -1.78
CA GLU A 272 -8.20 -5.78 -2.68
C GLU A 272 -8.99 -5.66 -3.98
N ASP A 273 -10.33 -5.65 -3.87
CA ASP A 273 -11.19 -5.49 -5.04
C ASP A 273 -11.03 -4.11 -5.69
N GLU A 274 -11.24 -4.01 -7.00
CA GLU A 274 -11.18 -2.76 -7.76
C GLU A 274 -12.23 -1.70 -7.30
N ASN A 275 -13.24 -2.15 -6.55
CA ASN A 275 -14.37 -1.37 -6.08
C ASN A 275 -14.68 -1.56 -4.58
N PHE A 276 -15.35 -0.58 -3.98
CA PHE A 276 -15.92 -0.71 -2.64
C PHE A 276 -17.13 -1.65 -2.65
N ARG A 277 -16.90 -2.93 -2.38
CA ARG A 277 -17.94 -3.98 -2.29
C ARG A 277 -17.66 -4.96 -1.16
N GLU A 278 -18.72 -5.59 -0.65
CA GLU A 278 -18.64 -6.50 0.49
C GLU A 278 -18.88 -7.98 0.12
N ASP A 279 -19.45 -8.26 -1.04
CA ASP A 279 -19.93 -9.60 -1.43
C ASP A 279 -18.81 -10.64 -1.56
N LEU A 280 -17.60 -10.24 -1.93
CA LEU A 280 -16.43 -11.15 -1.93
C LEU A 280 -16.04 -11.61 -0.52
N LEU A 281 -16.45 -10.90 0.53
CA LEU A 281 -16.14 -11.26 1.92
C LEU A 281 -17.34 -11.78 2.70
N ILE A 282 -18.56 -11.75 2.16
CA ILE A 282 -19.73 -12.35 2.82
C ILE A 282 -19.45 -13.81 3.24
N PRO A 283 -18.90 -14.69 2.38
CA PRO A 283 -18.59 -16.06 2.78
C PRO A 283 -17.53 -16.13 3.89
N THR A 284 -16.52 -15.27 3.82
CA THR A 284 -15.48 -15.15 4.86
C THR A 284 -16.10 -14.71 6.19
N PHE A 285 -16.96 -13.70 6.20
CA PHE A 285 -17.64 -13.23 7.40
C PHE A 285 -18.67 -14.21 7.95
N ALA A 286 -19.11 -15.20 7.19
CA ALA A 286 -19.96 -16.29 7.69
C ALA A 286 -19.15 -17.43 8.34
N ASP A 287 -17.87 -17.62 7.99
CA ASP A 287 -17.01 -18.71 8.49
C ASP A 287 -16.02 -18.23 9.58
N GLN A 288 -16.13 -18.80 10.80
CA GLN A 288 -15.31 -18.38 11.94
C GLN A 288 -13.80 -18.61 11.73
N GLU A 289 -13.41 -19.70 11.05
CA GLU A 289 -12.01 -20.02 10.82
C GLU A 289 -11.39 -19.02 9.84
N ALA A 290 -12.10 -18.69 8.76
CA ALA A 290 -11.67 -17.67 7.81
C ALA A 290 -11.62 -16.27 8.45
N ARG A 291 -12.63 -15.89 9.25
CA ARG A 291 -12.65 -14.61 9.99
C ARG A 291 -11.45 -14.45 10.93
N ASN A 292 -11.00 -15.53 11.58
CA ASN A 292 -9.88 -15.47 12.51
C ASN A 292 -8.54 -15.17 11.83
N VAL A 293 -8.45 -15.39 10.51
CA VAL A 293 -7.25 -15.12 9.71
C VAL A 293 -7.27 -13.71 9.13
N LEU A 294 -8.43 -13.26 8.63
CA LEU A 294 -8.57 -11.95 7.99
C LEU A 294 -8.40 -10.80 9.00
N SER A 295 -7.44 -9.90 8.74
CA SER A 295 -7.16 -8.72 9.58
C SER A 295 -7.60 -7.41 8.93
N ILE A 296 -7.49 -7.29 7.60
CA ILE A 296 -7.76 -6.06 6.87
C ILE A 296 -8.65 -6.38 5.66
N VAL A 297 -9.64 -5.52 5.41
CA VAL A 297 -10.40 -5.51 4.16
C VAL A 297 -9.77 -4.52 3.19
N GLY A 298 -9.15 -5.03 2.13
CA GLY A 298 -8.51 -4.22 1.09
C GLY A 298 -9.49 -3.85 -0.03
N VAL A 299 -9.42 -2.61 -0.51
CA VAL A 299 -10.25 -2.07 -1.61
C VAL A 299 -9.48 -1.03 -2.42
N HIS A 300 -9.78 -0.92 -3.70
CA HIS A 300 -9.37 0.16 -4.59
C HIS A 300 -10.59 1.01 -5.00
N GLN A 301 -10.34 2.14 -5.66
CA GLN A 301 -11.37 3.09 -6.07
C GLN A 301 -11.18 3.51 -7.54
N TYR A 302 -11.27 2.56 -8.48
CA TYR A 302 -11.10 2.88 -9.90
C TYR A 302 -12.39 3.32 -10.59
N ASP A 303 -13.56 2.75 -10.23
CA ASP A 303 -14.84 3.08 -10.90
C ASP A 303 -15.71 4.11 -10.16
N TYR A 304 -15.13 4.92 -9.28
CA TYR A 304 -15.93 5.95 -8.58
C TYR A 304 -16.39 7.05 -9.54
N LYS A 305 -17.69 7.04 -9.87
CA LYS A 305 -18.38 8.20 -10.47
C LYS A 305 -18.81 9.16 -9.35
N TYR A 306 -18.39 10.41 -9.45
CA TYR A 306 -18.83 11.47 -8.55
C TYR A 306 -20.37 11.55 -8.50
N GLY A 307 -20.97 11.31 -7.33
CA GLY A 307 -22.42 11.41 -7.11
C GLY A 307 -23.19 10.10 -6.87
N SER A 308 -22.54 8.92 -6.92
CA SER A 308 -23.17 7.68 -6.46
C SER A 308 -23.16 7.61 -4.92
N SER A 309 -24.33 7.41 -4.30
CA SER A 309 -24.47 7.33 -2.85
C SER A 309 -23.66 6.17 -2.27
N LEU A 310 -22.68 6.47 -1.41
CA LEU A 310 -22.04 5.53 -0.50
C LEU A 310 -23.12 4.93 0.41
N LYS A 311 -23.60 3.73 0.10
CA LYS A 311 -24.40 2.94 1.03
C LYS A 311 -23.44 2.03 1.77
N HIS A 312 -22.97 2.50 2.92
CA HIS A 312 -22.19 1.75 3.90
C HIS A 312 -20.74 1.49 3.46
N VAL A 313 -19.84 2.36 3.92
CA VAL A 313 -18.52 1.87 4.31
C VAL A 313 -18.78 1.16 5.64
N GLY A 314 -18.84 -0.17 5.61
CA GLY A 314 -18.99 -0.98 6.81
C GLY A 314 -17.99 -0.52 7.87
N ARG A 315 -18.51 -0.23 9.06
CA ARG A 315 -17.67 -0.12 10.26
C ARG A 315 -16.93 -1.45 10.41
N LEU A 316 -15.60 -1.40 10.36
CA LEU A 316 -14.72 -2.38 10.98
C LEU A 316 -14.12 -1.75 12.22
#